data_AF-A0A2V9YLS7-F1
#
_entry.id   AF-A0A2V9YLS7-F1
#
_cell.length_a   1.000
_cell.length_b   1.000
_cell.length_c   1.000
_cell.angle_alpha   90.00
_cell.angle_beta   90.00
_cell.angle_gamma   90.00
#
_symmetry.space_group_name_H-M   'P 1'
#
loop_
_entity.id
_entity.type
_entity.pdbx_description
1 polymer ?
#
loop_
_entity_poly.entity_id
_entity_poly.type
_entity_poly.pdbx_seq_one_letter_code
_entity_poly.pdbx_strand_id
1 'polypeptide(L)'
;LFNPAVQTEVVPFDQIIPRVLAGKYEAGLIIHEGQLTFSRSELHCVLDLGQWWREQTGLPLPLGGNAIRRDLGRELIATAGQAIKASIQYGLDHRAEALAHAMQYARDLDPALANR
;
A
#
# COMPACT_ATOMS: atom_id res chain seq x y z
N LEU A 1 3.66 9.00 18.80
CA LEU A 1 4.41 9.23 17.54
C LEU A 1 3.77 10.38 16.75
N PHE A 2 3.80 11.58 17.31
CA PHE A 2 3.46 12.81 16.61
C PHE A 2 4.63 13.75 16.85
N ASN A 3 5.28 14.20 15.78
CA ASN A 3 6.35 15.17 15.87
C ASN A 3 5.84 16.52 15.33
N PRO A 4 5.37 17.43 16.21
CA PRO A 4 4.81 18.72 15.78
C PRO A 4 5.84 19.63 15.12
N ALA A 5 7.14 19.34 15.23
CA ALA A 5 8.18 20.12 14.57
C ALA A 5 8.28 19.83 13.05
N VAL A 6 7.69 18.72 12.57
CA VAL A 6 7.66 18.41 11.15
C VAL A 6 6.46 19.12 10.52
N GLN A 7 6.72 19.98 9.54
CA GLN A 7 5.69 20.58 8.71
C GLN A 7 5.30 19.62 7.60
N THR A 8 4.01 19.38 7.41
CA THR A 8 3.49 18.44 6.41
C THR A 8 2.38 19.07 5.58
N GLU A 9 2.33 18.74 4.29
CA GLU A 9 1.23 19.09 3.40
C GLU A 9 0.60 17.83 2.80
N VAL A 10 -0.72 17.82 2.65
CA VAL A 10 -1.43 16.71 2.00
C VAL A 10 -1.41 16.90 0.50
N VAL A 11 -0.80 15.95 -0.20
CA VAL A 11 -0.64 15.95 -1.66
C VAL A 11 -1.17 14.62 -2.22
N PRO A 12 -1.82 14.60 -3.40
CA PRO A 12 -2.15 13.36 -4.10
C PRO A 12 -0.90 12.46 -4.26
N PHE A 13 -1.04 11.16 -4.00
CA PHE A 13 0.11 10.25 -3.91
C PHE A 13 0.95 10.21 -5.20
N ASP A 14 0.31 10.35 -6.36
CA ASP A 14 0.90 10.40 -7.69
C ASP A 14 1.71 11.69 -7.96
N GLN A 15 1.52 12.73 -7.14
CA GLN A 15 2.24 14.00 -7.24
C GLN A 15 3.42 14.13 -6.27
N ILE A 16 3.59 13.19 -5.34
CA ILE A 16 4.62 13.29 -4.30
C ILE A 16 6.03 13.29 -4.92
N ILE A 17 6.36 12.27 -5.73
CA ILE A 17 7.68 12.16 -6.38
C ILE A 17 7.96 13.38 -7.29
N PRO A 18 7.06 13.78 -8.22
CA PRO A 18 7.28 14.97 -9.05
C PRO A 18 7.53 16.26 -8.26
N ARG A 19 6.84 16.47 -7.14
CA ARG A 19 6.99 17.70 -6.35
C ARG A 19 8.27 17.74 -5.53
N VAL A 20 8.75 16.59 -5.03
CA VAL A 20 10.07 16.48 -4.39
C VAL A 20 11.18 16.75 -5.42
N LEU A 21 11.11 16.13 -6.60
CA LEU A 21 12.07 16.37 -7.70
C LEU A 21 12.08 17.83 -8.17
N ALA A 22 10.94 18.51 -8.14
CA ALA A 22 10.84 19.93 -8.46
C ALA A 22 11.36 20.87 -7.34
N GLY A 23 11.88 20.33 -6.24
CA GLY A 23 12.40 21.09 -5.10
C GLY A 23 11.33 21.79 -4.27
N LYS A 24 10.05 21.41 -4.41
CA LYS A 24 8.95 22.02 -3.64
C LYS A 24 8.89 21.51 -2.20
N TYR A 25 9.40 20.31 -1.96
CA TYR A 25 9.49 19.69 -0.63
C TYR A 25 10.83 18.99 -0.49
N GLU A 26 11.35 18.95 0.73
CA GLU A 26 12.63 18.30 1.06
C GLU A 26 12.51 16.77 1.11
N ALA A 27 11.32 16.23 1.38
CA ALA A 27 11.06 14.80 1.43
C ALA A 27 9.59 14.48 1.08
N GLY A 28 9.32 13.22 0.74
CA GLY A 28 7.97 12.73 0.45
C GLY A 28 7.69 11.40 1.16
N LEU A 29 6.50 11.26 1.72
CA LEU A 29 6.00 9.99 2.24
C LEU A 29 5.34 9.20 1.11
N ILE A 30 6.03 8.17 0.62
CA ILE A 30 5.59 7.43 -0.56
C ILE A 30 4.82 6.16 -0.16
N ILE A 31 3.67 5.96 -0.79
CA ILE A 31 2.80 4.78 -0.64
C ILE A 31 2.50 4.18 -2.03
N HIS A 32 1.81 3.03 -2.06
CA HIS A 32 1.43 2.32 -3.29
C HIS A 32 2.64 2.05 -4.21
N GLU A 33 2.46 2.15 -5.53
CA GLU A 33 3.46 1.85 -6.54
C GLU A 33 4.65 2.82 -6.55
N GLY A 34 4.51 3.98 -5.91
CA GLY A 34 5.63 4.92 -5.71
C GLY A 34 6.82 4.27 -5.01
N GLN A 35 6.58 3.24 -4.17
CA GLN A 35 7.63 2.48 -3.49
C GLN A 35 8.53 1.69 -4.46
N LEU A 36 8.03 1.36 -5.66
CA LEU A 36 8.78 0.62 -6.68
C LEU A 36 9.49 1.54 -7.69
N THR A 37 9.00 2.77 -7.84
CA THR A 37 9.45 3.69 -8.89
C THR A 37 10.43 4.75 -8.39
N PHE A 38 10.40 5.11 -7.10
CA PHE A 38 11.28 6.18 -6.58
C PHE A 38 12.77 5.88 -6.77
N SER A 39 13.17 4.61 -6.69
CA SER A 39 14.56 4.19 -6.88
C SER A 39 15.05 4.31 -8.32
N ARG A 40 14.13 4.51 -9.28
CA ARG A 40 14.44 4.79 -10.69
C ARG A 40 14.58 6.30 -10.96
N SER A 41 14.26 7.13 -9.98
CA SER A 41 14.45 8.58 -10.00
C SER A 41 15.75 8.97 -9.29
N GLU A 42 16.11 10.26 -9.31
CA GLU A 42 17.25 10.82 -8.57
C GLU A 42 16.99 10.96 -7.06
N LEU A 43 16.18 10.06 -6.49
CA LEU A 43 15.77 10.03 -5.09
C LEU A 43 16.45 8.86 -4.36
N HIS A 44 16.60 9.00 -3.05
CA HIS A 44 17.04 7.92 -2.18
C HIS A 44 16.06 7.74 -1.02
N CYS A 45 16.02 6.54 -0.45
CA CYS A 45 15.20 6.27 0.73
C CYS A 45 15.88 6.85 1.97
N VAL A 46 15.21 7.79 2.65
CA VAL A 46 15.69 8.38 3.91
C VAL A 46 15.35 7.47 5.10
N LEU A 47 14.16 6.87 5.08
CA LEU A 47 13.66 6.00 6.14
C LEU A 47 12.62 5.00 5.59
N ASP A 48 12.86 3.71 5.84
CA ASP A 48 11.85 2.68 5.64
C ASP A 48 11.01 2.53 6.93
N LEU A 49 9.77 3.04 6.89
CA LEU A 49 8.86 3.00 8.03
C LEU A 49 8.42 1.58 8.41
N GLY A 50 8.43 0.64 7.47
CA GLY A 50 8.11 -0.77 7.73
C GLY A 50 9.23 -1.45 8.52
N GLN A 51 10.48 -1.25 8.12
CA GLN A 51 11.64 -1.74 8.85
C GLN A 51 11.77 -1.08 10.21
N TRP A 52 11.68 0.26 10.27
CA TRP A 52 11.71 1.00 11.52
C TRP A 52 10.63 0.52 12.50
N TRP A 53 9.39 0.31 12.03
CA TRP A 53 8.33 -0.24 12.88
C TRP A 53 8.66 -1.62 13.43
N ARG A 54 9.20 -2.52 12.58
CA ARG A 54 9.61 -3.86 13.00
C ARG A 54 10.70 -3.81 14.05
N GLU A 55 11.70 -2.94 13.87
CA GLU A 55 12.78 -2.75 14.85
C GLU A 55 12.26 -2.24 16.18
N GLN A 56 11.33 -1.29 16.17
CA GLN A 56 10.77 -0.70 17.40
C GLN A 56 9.83 -1.64 18.15
N THR A 57 9.06 -2.47 17.43
CA THR A 57 7.92 -3.21 18.02
C THR A 57 8.07 -4.72 18.00
N GLY A 58 8.95 -5.25 17.14
CA GLY A 58 9.01 -6.68 16.84
C GLY A 58 7.81 -7.21 16.06
N LEU A 59 6.87 -6.36 15.61
CA LEU A 59 5.60 -6.74 14.96
C LEU A 59 5.55 -6.31 13.47
N PRO A 60 4.70 -6.96 12.64
CA PRO A 60 4.43 -6.45 11.29
C PRO A 60 3.70 -5.09 11.37
N LEU A 61 3.97 -4.20 10.41
CA LEU A 61 3.28 -2.91 10.28
C LEU A 61 1.91 -3.13 9.61
N PRO A 62 0.78 -2.87 10.31
CA PRO A 62 -0.54 -2.93 9.67
C PRO A 62 -0.75 -1.70 8.79
N LEU A 63 -0.80 -1.89 7.46
CA LEU A 63 -0.99 -0.81 6.50
C LEU A 63 -2.46 -0.60 6.10
N GLY A 64 -3.23 -1.68 5.99
CA GLY A 64 -4.61 -1.64 5.53
C GLY A 64 -5.47 -2.69 6.22
N GLY A 65 -6.78 -2.44 6.25
CA GLY A 65 -7.77 -3.34 6.81
C GLY A 65 -9.10 -3.22 6.09
N ASN A 66 -9.82 -4.33 5.98
CA ASN A 66 -11.19 -4.34 5.49
C ASN A 66 -12.14 -3.96 6.63
N ALA A 67 -12.95 -2.93 6.44
CA ALA A 67 -13.96 -2.51 7.41
C ALA A 67 -15.37 -2.88 6.91
N ILE A 68 -16.21 -3.35 7.82
CA ILE A 68 -17.61 -3.70 7.55
C ILE A 68 -18.53 -2.93 8.49
N ARG A 69 -19.61 -2.37 7.96
CA ARG A 69 -20.60 -1.64 8.76
C ARG A 69 -21.26 -2.58 9.76
N ARG A 70 -21.38 -2.13 11.02
CA ARG A 70 -21.89 -2.95 12.13
C ARG A 70 -23.38 -3.26 12.05
N ASP A 71 -24.15 -2.42 11.37
CA ASP A 71 -25.61 -2.52 11.23
C ASP A 71 -26.07 -3.59 10.24
N LEU A 72 -25.13 -4.21 9.52
CA LEU A 72 -25.40 -5.35 8.63
C LEU A 72 -25.78 -6.65 9.38
N GLY A 73 -25.60 -6.69 10.70
CA GLY A 73 -25.92 -7.85 11.53
C GLY A 73 -24.82 -8.91 11.55
N ARG A 74 -24.76 -9.66 12.66
CA ARG A 74 -23.66 -10.61 12.94
C ARG A 74 -23.54 -11.71 11.90
N GLU A 75 -24.67 -12.22 11.42
CA GLU A 75 -24.71 -13.30 10.43
C GLU A 75 -24.09 -12.86 9.10
N LEU A 76 -24.54 -11.74 8.54
CA LEU A 76 -24.00 -11.22 7.28
C LEU A 76 -22.52 -10.85 7.42
N ILE A 77 -22.11 -10.28 8.56
CA ILE A 77 -20.70 -9.97 8.82
C ILE A 77 -19.84 -11.24 8.82
N ALA A 78 -20.30 -12.33 9.45
CA ALA A 78 -19.60 -13.60 9.45
C ALA A 78 -19.51 -14.22 8.05
N THR A 79 -20.61 -14.21 7.31
CA THR A 79 -20.66 -14.70 5.92
C THR A 79 -19.73 -13.92 5.00
N ALA A 80 -19.73 -12.59 5.08
CA ALA A 80 -18.83 -11.74 4.30
C ALA A 80 -17.36 -12.01 4.64
N GLY A 81 -17.03 -12.17 5.92
CA GLY A 81 -15.67 -12.53 6.36
C GLY A 81 -15.20 -13.88 5.80
N GLN A 82 -16.07 -14.89 5.79
CA GLN A 82 -15.77 -16.20 5.20
C GLN A 82 -15.59 -16.11 3.67
N ALA A 83 -16.45 -15.35 2.98
CA ALA A 83 -16.37 -15.14 1.54
C ALA A 83 -15.07 -14.42 1.13
N ILE A 84 -14.67 -13.36 1.86
CA ILE A 84 -13.40 -12.65 1.62
C ILE A 84 -12.22 -13.60 1.83
N LYS A 85 -12.22 -14.40 2.91
CA LYS A 85 -11.16 -15.38 3.17
C LYS A 85 -11.07 -16.41 2.04
N ALA A 86 -12.21 -16.95 1.59
CA ALA A 86 -12.25 -17.92 0.50
C ALA A 86 -11.77 -17.31 -0.83
N SER A 87 -12.14 -16.06 -1.12
CA SER A 87 -11.70 -15.34 -2.31
C SER A 87 -10.19 -15.09 -2.33
N ILE A 88 -9.61 -14.68 -1.19
CA ILE A 88 -8.15 -14.54 -1.05
C ILE A 88 -7.46 -15.88 -1.26
N GLN A 89 -7.95 -16.94 -0.61
CA GLN A 89 -7.37 -18.28 -0.77
C GLN A 89 -7.43 -18.75 -2.23
N TYR A 90 -8.57 -18.55 -2.90
CA TYR A 90 -8.73 -18.89 -4.31
C TYR A 90 -7.70 -18.16 -5.19
N GLY A 91 -7.49 -16.86 -4.97
CA GLY A 91 -6.48 -16.08 -5.70
C GLY A 91 -5.05 -16.56 -5.44
N LEU A 92 -4.74 -17.03 -4.23
CA LEU A 92 -3.44 -17.60 -3.89
C LEU A 92 -3.22 -18.98 -4.54
N ASP A 93 -4.27 -19.79 -4.65
CA ASP A 93 -4.24 -21.12 -5.27
C ASP A 93 -4.23 -21.03 -6.81
N HIS A 94 -4.81 -19.98 -7.39
CA HIS A 94 -4.93 -19.74 -8.84
C HIS A 94 -4.20 -18.46 -9.27
N ARG A 95 -2.95 -18.28 -8.81
CA ARG A 95 -2.19 -17.03 -8.98
C ARG A 95 -2.14 -16.48 -10.39
N ALA A 96 -1.91 -17.33 -11.40
CA ALA A 96 -1.79 -16.88 -12.78
C ALA A 96 -3.10 -16.26 -13.30
N GLU A 97 -4.23 -16.91 -13.03
CA GLU A 97 -5.55 -16.41 -13.42
C GLU A 97 -5.94 -15.15 -12.63
N ALA A 98 -5.68 -15.15 -11.32
CA ALA A 98 -5.92 -14.00 -10.46
C ALA A 98 -5.11 -12.78 -10.91
N LEU A 99 -3.83 -12.97 -11.27
CA LEU A 99 -2.97 -11.93 -11.80
C LEU A 99 -3.46 -11.42 -13.16
N ALA A 100 -3.81 -12.32 -14.08
CA ALA A 100 -4.34 -11.96 -15.39
C ALA A 100 -5.60 -11.10 -15.29
N HIS A 101 -6.49 -11.42 -14.35
CA HIS A 101 -7.67 -10.60 -14.07
C HIS A 101 -7.30 -9.25 -13.46
N ALA A 102 -6.43 -9.23 -12.44
CA ALA A 102 -6.02 -8.00 -11.76
C ALA A 102 -5.32 -6.99 -12.69
N MET A 103 -4.54 -7.48 -13.66
CA MET A 103 -3.82 -6.62 -14.63
C MET A 103 -4.74 -5.77 -15.51
N GLN A 104 -6.02 -6.13 -15.66
CA GLN A 104 -7.00 -5.30 -16.36
C GLN A 104 -7.28 -3.97 -15.65
N TYR A 105 -7.01 -3.90 -14.35
CA TYR A 105 -7.25 -2.74 -13.49
C TYR A 105 -5.96 -2.04 -13.05
N ALA A 106 -4.81 -2.66 -13.30
CA ALA A 106 -3.51 -2.15 -12.92
C ALA A 106 -3.09 -1.07 -13.93
N ARG A 107 -3.30 0.21 -13.59
CA ARG A 107 -2.79 1.33 -14.39
C ARG A 107 -1.26 1.33 -14.29
N ASP A 108 -0.58 1.21 -15.43
CA ASP A 108 0.88 1.37 -15.60
C ASP A 108 1.78 0.42 -14.80
N LEU A 109 1.26 -0.69 -14.28
CA LEU A 109 2.02 -1.69 -13.53
C LEU A 109 2.59 -2.76 -14.47
N ASP A 110 3.92 -2.87 -14.49
CA ASP A 110 4.62 -3.96 -15.18
C ASP A 110 4.21 -5.31 -14.56
N PRO A 111 3.67 -6.28 -15.35
CA PRO A 111 3.29 -7.60 -14.85
C PRO A 111 4.41 -8.33 -14.09
N ALA A 112 5.68 -8.05 -14.43
CA ALA A 112 6.83 -8.63 -13.73
C ALA A 112 7.02 -8.10 -12.30
N LEU A 113 6.54 -6.88 -12.01
CA LEU A 113 6.52 -6.31 -10.66
C LEU A 113 5.35 -6.81 -9.82
N ALA A 114 4.23 -7.18 -10.48
CA ALA A 114 3.02 -7.64 -9.81
C ALA A 114 3.09 -9.09 -9.28
N ASN A 115 4.13 -9.85 -9.66
CA ASN A 115 4.32 -11.25 -9.26
C ASN A 115 5.43 -11.47 -8.22
N ARG A 116 5.88 -10.41 -7.53
CA ARG A 116 6.85 -10.51 -6.42
C ARG A 116 6.16 -10.60 -5.06
#